data_AF-A0A398DWB1-F1
#
_entry.id   AF-A0A398DWB1-F1
#
_cell.length_a   1.000
_cell.length_b   1.000
_cell.length_c   1.000
_cell.angle_alpha   90.00
_cell.angle_beta   90.00
_cell.angle_gamma   90.00
#
_symmetry.space_group_name_H-M   'P 1'
#
loop_
_entity.id
_entity.type
_entity.pdbx_description
1 polymer ?
#
loop_
_entity_poly.entity_id
_entity_poly.type
_entity_poly.pdbx_seq_one_letter_code
_entity_poly.pdbx_strand_id
1 'polypeptide(L)'
;MLRHPLVGWYGCRVVTGSELHRMECQFCTLDAGRRSLQYERANMISEASVQAQSTLRLSPEQVRELLPQREPFLFVNGPADVVPGVRVAAQATYPEDSSFYTGHFPGFPLTPGVIVIETMAQAASLMMLTTPRCSGQIGYFVGIREARFFKAVLPGAVVKLTGSVVSMRHGIIESSMEAWTGDVRAAAAILTCTFRSHRSSSDLKCEGGGWRGPINGTRSWQGRQGQRQKRTRGVDMVAQRTGTDRLTVIITVADRMWRGFFINWLAASPLLVNPVRASLMRLYGIRTSTHGIRPGCYFAGRDIVIGADTFVNYRCFFDGSAPIRIGRKCGIGMEVLFCTSTHIMGSATERAGHVNPQPITVGDGCWIGARAVILPGVTIGDGCVIGAGAVVNKDCAPNGMYAGVPARRVKELPVED
;
A
#
# COMPACT_ATOMS: atom_id res chain seq x y z
N MET A 1 -45.04 -11.58 -24.59
CA MET A 1 -45.02 -11.56 -23.10
C MET A 1 -44.23 -12.78 -22.68
N LEU A 2 -43.09 -12.76 -21.98
CA LEU A 2 -42.55 -11.86 -20.98
C LEU A 2 -41.04 -11.59 -21.24
N ARG A 3 -40.60 -10.34 -21.06
CA ARG A 3 -39.18 -9.99 -20.95
C ARG A 3 -38.79 -10.05 -19.47
N HIS A 4 -37.73 -10.78 -19.14
CA HIS A 4 -37.05 -10.67 -17.84
C HIS A 4 -36.21 -9.38 -17.81
N PRO A 5 -36.25 -8.57 -16.75
CA PRO A 5 -35.31 -7.46 -16.58
C PRO A 5 -34.03 -7.95 -15.89
N LEU A 6 -32.90 -7.67 -16.53
CA LEU A 6 -31.56 -7.72 -15.94
C LEU A 6 -31.44 -6.57 -14.92
N VAL A 7 -31.14 -6.92 -13.68
CA VAL A 7 -30.86 -5.97 -12.59
C VAL A 7 -29.40 -5.53 -12.71
N GLY A 8 -29.19 -4.29 -13.18
CA GLY A 8 -27.88 -3.64 -13.20
C GLY A 8 -27.49 -3.12 -11.81
N TRP A 9 -26.27 -3.44 -11.39
CA TRP A 9 -25.55 -2.66 -10.39
C TRP A 9 -25.22 -1.28 -10.97
N TYR A 10 -25.13 -0.26 -10.11
CA TYR A 10 -25.19 1.18 -10.40
C TYR A 10 -26.63 1.70 -10.56
N GLY A 11 -27.18 2.18 -9.44
CA GLY A 11 -28.52 2.79 -9.36
C GLY A 11 -28.63 4.10 -10.13
N CYS A 12 -28.80 4.02 -11.44
CA CYS A 12 -29.29 5.11 -12.29
C CYS A 12 -30.60 4.68 -12.95
N ARG A 13 -31.69 5.40 -12.70
CA ARG A 13 -32.93 5.28 -13.49
C ARG A 13 -32.69 5.88 -14.87
N VAL A 14 -32.97 5.12 -15.92
CA VAL A 14 -33.16 5.66 -17.27
C VAL A 14 -34.52 6.35 -17.29
N VAL A 15 -34.52 7.66 -17.50
CA VAL A 15 -35.73 8.41 -17.88
C VAL A 15 -35.56 8.79 -19.35
N THR A 16 -36.41 8.25 -20.20
CA THR A 16 -36.58 8.68 -21.59
C THR A 16 -37.40 9.96 -21.60
N GLY A 17 -36.88 11.05 -22.16
CA GLY A 17 -37.63 12.29 -22.35
C GLY A 17 -36.72 13.47 -22.64
N SER A 18 -36.93 14.07 -23.81
CA SER A 18 -36.33 15.31 -24.29
C SER A 18 -36.53 16.46 -23.31
N GLU A 19 -35.44 17.04 -22.82
CA GLU A 19 -35.21 18.50 -22.70
C GLU A 19 -33.89 18.78 -21.95
N LEU A 20 -33.04 19.58 -22.60
CA LEU A 20 -31.78 20.08 -22.06
C LEU A 20 -32.06 21.16 -21.00
N HIS A 21 -31.86 20.81 -19.73
CA HIS A 21 -31.62 21.82 -18.69
C HIS A 21 -30.31 21.53 -17.97
N ARG A 22 -29.42 22.54 -18.00
CA ARG A 22 -28.15 22.59 -17.29
C ARG A 22 -28.38 22.26 -15.82
N MET A 23 -27.75 21.19 -15.32
CA MET A 23 -27.45 21.06 -13.90
C MET A 23 -26.06 21.66 -13.66
N GLU A 24 -26.02 22.90 -13.18
CA GLU A 24 -24.82 23.43 -12.52
C GLU A 24 -24.66 22.69 -11.18
N CYS A 25 -23.64 21.84 -11.11
CA CYS A 25 -23.24 21.20 -9.86
C CYS A 25 -22.51 22.22 -8.98
N GLN A 26 -23.23 22.78 -8.00
CA GLN A 26 -22.72 23.71 -6.98
C GLN A 26 -21.64 23.12 -6.04
N PHE A 27 -21.24 21.85 -6.22
CA PHE A 27 -20.21 21.20 -5.41
C PHE A 27 -18.79 21.33 -5.98
N CYS A 28 -18.63 21.69 -7.26
CA CYS A 28 -17.32 21.70 -7.93
C CYS A 28 -16.49 22.96 -7.70
N THR A 29 -17.06 24.06 -7.19
CA THR A 29 -16.35 25.34 -7.02
C THR A 29 -15.82 25.61 -5.61
N LEU A 30 -16.22 24.82 -4.60
CA LEU A 30 -15.80 25.03 -3.20
C LEU A 30 -14.60 24.18 -2.74
N ASP A 31 -14.25 23.12 -3.47
CA ASP A 31 -13.16 22.19 -3.09
C ASP A 31 -11.80 22.57 -3.72
N ALA A 32 -11.79 23.50 -4.68
CA ALA A 32 -10.55 23.99 -5.31
C ALA A 32 -9.71 24.87 -4.36
N GLY A 33 -10.35 25.57 -3.41
CA GLY A 33 -9.68 26.56 -2.55
C GLY A 33 -9.14 26.04 -1.22
N ARG A 34 -9.55 24.85 -0.74
CA ARG A 34 -9.13 24.34 0.59
C ARG A 34 -8.11 23.20 0.55
N ARG A 35 -7.90 22.56 -0.60
CA ARG A 35 -6.93 21.46 -0.74
C ARG A 35 -5.52 21.91 -1.12
N SER A 36 -5.32 23.16 -1.54
CA SER A 36 -4.00 23.74 -1.80
C SER A 36 -3.14 23.85 -0.52
N LEU A 37 -3.77 24.18 0.61
CA LEU A 37 -3.06 24.52 1.86
C LEU A 37 -2.47 23.33 2.64
N GLN A 38 -2.95 22.09 2.40
CA GLN A 38 -2.39 20.90 3.07
C GLN A 38 -1.21 20.27 2.31
N TYR A 39 -1.06 20.58 1.01
CA TYR A 39 0.06 20.08 0.21
C TYR A 39 1.30 20.99 0.28
N GLU A 40 1.09 22.30 0.51
CA GLU A 40 2.18 23.29 0.64
C GLU A 40 3.09 23.04 1.86
N ARG A 41 2.63 22.32 2.89
CA ARG A 41 3.43 22.04 4.09
C ARG A 41 4.33 20.80 4.02
N ALA A 42 4.31 20.04 2.93
CA ALA A 42 5.22 18.92 2.70
C ALA A 42 6.50 19.32 1.93
N ASN A 43 6.60 20.56 1.46
CA ASN A 43 7.79 21.09 0.80
C ASN A 43 8.82 21.57 1.82
N MET A 44 9.75 20.70 2.18
CA MET A 44 11.06 21.09 2.71
C MET A 44 12.15 20.60 1.74
N ILE A 45 12.02 21.04 0.50
CA ILE A 45 13.14 21.54 -0.29
C ILE A 45 12.90 23.05 -0.27
N SER A 46 13.85 23.85 0.22
CA SER A 46 13.64 25.29 0.39
C SER A 46 13.17 25.91 -0.93
N GLU A 47 12.09 26.69 -0.90
CA GLU A 47 11.53 27.39 -2.08
C GLU A 47 12.61 28.23 -2.82
N ALA A 48 13.62 28.70 -2.08
CA ALA A 48 14.78 29.41 -2.60
C ALA A 48 15.69 28.59 -3.53
N SER A 49 15.67 27.26 -3.46
CA SER A 49 16.47 26.36 -4.33
C SER A 49 15.74 25.91 -5.60
N VAL A 50 14.39 26.00 -5.61
CA VAL A 50 13.55 25.64 -6.76
C VAL A 50 13.49 26.78 -7.79
N GLN A 51 13.64 28.03 -7.37
CA GLN A 51 13.54 29.20 -8.24
C GLN A 51 14.74 29.44 -9.17
N ALA A 52 15.85 28.70 -9.00
CA ALA A 52 17.08 28.87 -9.80
C ALA A 52 17.22 27.92 -11.00
N GLN A 53 16.33 26.93 -11.18
CA GLN A 53 16.45 25.95 -12.26
C GLN A 53 15.62 26.34 -13.48
N SER A 54 16.28 26.42 -14.65
CA SER A 54 15.62 26.70 -15.92
C SER A 54 14.70 25.55 -16.35
N THR A 55 13.55 25.89 -16.93
CA THR A 55 12.64 24.90 -17.52
C THR A 55 13.20 24.46 -18.87
N LEU A 56 13.43 23.16 -19.03
CA LEU A 56 13.78 22.54 -20.30
C LEU A 56 12.51 22.26 -21.09
N ARG A 57 12.41 22.78 -22.31
CA ARG A 57 11.33 22.46 -23.25
C ARG A 57 11.83 21.39 -24.21
N LEU A 58 11.23 20.21 -24.14
CA LEU A 58 11.62 19.03 -24.90
C LEU A 58 10.64 18.81 -26.06
N SER A 59 11.17 18.65 -27.27
CA SER A 59 10.38 18.17 -28.40
C SER A 59 9.99 16.69 -28.22
N PRO A 60 8.98 16.19 -28.94
CA PRO A 60 8.64 14.77 -28.95
C PRO A 60 9.83 13.84 -29.25
N GLU A 61 10.72 14.25 -30.16
CA GLU A 61 11.94 13.51 -30.52
C GLU A 61 12.90 13.45 -29.33
N GLN A 62 13.12 14.56 -28.65
CA GLN A 62 13.97 14.62 -27.45
C GLN A 62 13.40 13.79 -26.30
N VAL A 63 12.07 13.80 -26.12
CA VAL A 63 11.38 12.94 -25.14
C VAL A 63 11.64 11.46 -25.45
N ARG A 64 11.48 11.07 -26.72
CA ARG A 64 11.75 9.70 -27.18
C ARG A 64 13.22 9.29 -27.02
N GLU A 65 14.16 10.21 -27.22
CA GLU A 65 15.59 9.96 -27.01
C GLU A 65 15.94 9.75 -25.54
N LEU A 66 15.35 10.56 -24.66
CA LEU A 66 15.59 10.48 -23.21
C LEU A 66 14.96 9.24 -22.58
N LEU A 67 13.73 8.89 -22.96
CA LEU A 67 13.05 7.71 -22.43
C LEU A 67 13.64 6.43 -23.06
N PRO A 68 13.96 5.39 -22.26
CA PRO A 68 14.48 4.13 -22.80
C PRO A 68 13.40 3.28 -23.50
N GLN A 69 12.12 3.50 -23.20
CA GLN A 69 11.02 2.75 -23.79
C GLN A 69 10.89 2.97 -25.30
N ARG A 70 10.46 1.95 -26.02
CA ARG A 70 10.19 2.00 -27.47
C ARG A 70 8.82 1.40 -27.75
N GLU A 71 8.34 1.59 -28.97
CA GLU A 71 7.07 0.99 -29.41
C GLU A 71 7.06 -0.54 -29.21
N PRO A 72 5.93 -1.13 -28.79
CA PRO A 72 4.61 -0.50 -28.56
C PRO A 72 4.37 -0.04 -27.11
N PHE A 73 5.43 0.26 -26.35
CA PHE A 73 5.36 0.57 -24.91
C PHE A 73 5.89 1.97 -24.54
N LEU A 74 6.09 2.83 -25.54
CA LEU A 74 6.40 4.25 -25.34
C LEU A 74 5.09 5.04 -25.44
N PHE A 75 4.66 5.63 -24.34
CA PHE A 75 3.36 6.30 -24.28
C PHE A 75 3.45 7.82 -24.20
N VAL A 76 4.53 8.35 -23.62
CA VAL A 76 4.80 9.80 -23.66
C VAL A 76 5.42 10.12 -25.01
N ASN A 77 4.58 10.57 -25.94
CA ASN A 77 4.92 10.79 -27.35
C ASN A 77 4.69 12.24 -27.81
N GLY A 78 4.38 13.16 -26.89
CA GLY A 78 4.26 14.60 -27.15
C GLY A 78 5.39 15.41 -26.50
N PRO A 79 5.32 16.75 -26.61
CA PRO A 79 6.30 17.64 -25.99
C PRO A 79 6.22 17.59 -24.46
N ALA A 80 7.31 17.98 -23.80
CA ALA A 80 7.37 18.07 -22.34
C ALA A 80 8.16 19.30 -21.85
N ASP A 81 7.62 20.00 -20.86
CA ASP A 81 8.32 21.01 -20.07
C ASP A 81 8.80 20.38 -18.76
N VAL A 82 10.10 20.38 -18.53
CA VAL A 82 10.73 19.70 -17.38
C VAL A 82 11.59 20.69 -16.60
N VAL A 83 11.39 20.75 -15.29
CA VAL A 83 12.38 21.32 -14.37
C VAL A 83 13.15 20.16 -13.75
N PRO A 84 14.43 19.96 -14.10
CA PRO A 84 15.19 18.76 -13.71
C PRO A 84 15.17 18.50 -12.21
N GLY A 85 14.72 17.30 -11.82
CA GLY A 85 14.62 16.85 -10.43
C GLY A 85 13.46 17.44 -9.63
N VAL A 86 12.58 18.23 -10.25
CA VAL A 86 11.54 18.98 -9.54
C VAL A 86 10.15 18.69 -10.08
N ARG A 87 9.85 19.01 -11.35
CA ARG A 87 8.50 18.91 -11.91
C ARG A 87 8.50 18.67 -13.42
N VAL A 88 7.40 18.13 -13.92
CA VAL A 88 7.16 17.87 -15.35
C VAL A 88 5.75 18.25 -15.74
N ALA A 89 5.60 18.77 -16.96
CA ALA A 89 4.35 18.83 -17.70
C ALA A 89 4.60 18.18 -19.08
N ALA A 90 3.95 17.05 -19.38
CA ALA A 90 4.17 16.30 -20.62
C ALA A 90 2.83 15.97 -21.29
N GLN A 91 2.90 15.56 -22.55
CA GLN A 91 1.73 15.15 -23.33
C GLN A 91 1.88 13.73 -23.85
N ALA A 92 0.76 13.01 -23.87
CA ALA A 92 0.61 11.71 -24.48
C ALA A 92 -0.66 11.68 -25.33
N THR A 93 -0.63 10.93 -26.43
CA THR A 93 -1.80 10.61 -27.23
C THR A 93 -1.77 9.12 -27.54
N TYR A 94 -2.89 8.43 -27.37
CA TYR A 94 -2.98 7.00 -27.64
C TYR A 94 -3.57 6.76 -29.04
N PRO A 95 -2.80 6.25 -30.01
CA PRO A 95 -3.29 5.97 -31.37
C PRO A 95 -4.51 5.06 -31.36
N GLU A 96 -5.52 5.32 -32.20
CA GLU A 96 -6.78 4.56 -32.20
C GLU A 96 -6.61 3.07 -32.52
N ASP A 97 -5.54 2.72 -33.23
CA ASP A 97 -5.15 1.38 -33.62
C ASP A 97 -4.22 0.69 -32.59
N SER A 98 -4.03 1.28 -31.41
CA SER A 98 -3.21 0.69 -30.35
C SER A 98 -3.69 -0.73 -30.01
N SER A 99 -2.73 -1.67 -29.94
CA SER A 99 -3.01 -3.10 -29.79
C SER A 99 -3.85 -3.46 -28.56
N PHE A 100 -3.76 -2.66 -27.49
CA PHE A 100 -4.52 -2.90 -26.27
C PHE A 100 -6.02 -2.63 -26.42
N TYR A 101 -6.49 -1.88 -27.42
CA TYR A 101 -7.92 -1.64 -27.64
C TYR A 101 -8.66 -2.88 -28.13
N THR A 102 -7.99 -3.76 -28.88
CA THR A 102 -8.55 -5.03 -29.36
C THR A 102 -9.09 -5.88 -28.21
N GLY A 103 -8.43 -5.84 -27.04
CA GLY A 103 -8.82 -6.57 -25.84
C GLY A 103 -9.50 -5.72 -24.77
N HIS A 104 -9.56 -4.40 -24.92
CA HIS A 104 -9.97 -3.49 -23.83
C HIS A 104 -10.85 -2.32 -24.31
N PHE A 105 -12.12 -2.55 -24.63
CA PHE A 105 -12.79 -3.86 -24.74
C PHE A 105 -13.40 -4.00 -26.14
N PRO A 106 -13.60 -5.23 -26.65
CA PRO A 106 -14.33 -5.43 -27.91
C PRO A 106 -15.68 -4.70 -27.90
N GLY A 107 -15.91 -3.81 -28.86
CA GLY A 107 -17.12 -2.99 -28.97
C GLY A 107 -17.17 -1.74 -28.07
N PHE A 108 -16.19 -1.55 -27.17
CA PHE A 108 -16.07 -0.38 -26.30
C PHE A 108 -14.60 -0.09 -25.97
N PRO A 109 -13.82 0.47 -26.92
CA PRO A 109 -12.39 0.70 -26.73
C PRO A 109 -12.14 1.83 -25.73
N LEU A 110 -11.31 1.57 -24.73
CA LEU A 110 -10.89 2.57 -23.74
C LEU A 110 -9.47 2.28 -23.26
N THR A 111 -8.69 3.32 -22.98
CA THR A 111 -7.28 3.15 -22.62
C THR A 111 -7.21 2.53 -21.22
N PRO A 112 -6.54 1.37 -21.04
CA PRO A 112 -6.47 0.73 -19.73
C PRO A 112 -5.85 1.68 -18.69
N GLY A 113 -6.43 1.74 -17.49
CA GLY A 113 -5.92 2.62 -16.43
C GLY A 113 -4.45 2.35 -16.09
N VAL A 114 -4.00 1.10 -16.21
CA VAL A 114 -2.59 0.73 -16.03
C VAL A 114 -1.66 1.34 -17.10
N ILE A 115 -2.13 1.54 -18.33
CA ILE A 115 -1.39 2.26 -19.37
C ILE A 115 -1.28 3.74 -19.02
N VAL A 116 -2.35 4.34 -18.48
CA VAL A 116 -2.31 5.74 -17.99
C VAL A 116 -1.29 5.90 -16.85
N ILE A 117 -1.25 4.94 -15.92
CA ILE A 117 -0.26 4.91 -14.82
C ILE A 117 1.16 4.77 -15.35
N GLU A 118 1.40 3.85 -16.29
CA GLU A 118 2.71 3.67 -16.93
C GLU A 118 3.13 4.94 -17.69
N THR A 119 2.18 5.59 -18.36
CA THR A 119 2.43 6.87 -19.05
C THR A 119 2.85 7.96 -18.06
N MET A 120 2.20 8.04 -16.89
CA MET A 120 2.64 8.95 -15.82
C MET A 120 4.03 8.58 -15.26
N ALA A 121 4.37 7.29 -15.17
CA ALA A 121 5.70 6.83 -14.71
C ALA A 121 6.82 7.21 -15.70
N GLN A 122 6.55 7.09 -16.99
CA GLN A 122 7.44 7.57 -18.06
C GLN A 122 7.63 9.08 -17.96
N ALA A 123 6.55 9.85 -17.84
CA ALA A 123 6.64 11.30 -17.68
C ALA A 123 7.40 11.70 -16.40
N ALA A 124 7.16 11.01 -15.28
CA ALA A 124 7.90 11.23 -14.03
C ALA A 124 9.39 10.96 -14.19
N SER A 125 9.75 9.98 -15.02
CA SER A 125 11.15 9.64 -15.29
C SER A 125 11.91 10.77 -15.99
N LEU A 126 11.25 11.56 -16.85
CA LEU A 126 11.87 12.71 -17.51
C LEU A 126 12.48 13.68 -16.50
N MET A 127 11.81 13.93 -15.35
CA MET A 127 12.34 14.81 -14.30
C MET A 127 13.74 14.39 -13.86
N MET A 128 13.98 13.09 -13.72
CA MET A 128 15.27 12.57 -13.26
C MET A 128 16.25 12.38 -14.40
N LEU A 129 15.79 11.87 -15.56
CA LEU A 129 16.66 11.61 -16.71
C LEU A 129 17.28 12.89 -17.29
N THR A 130 16.65 14.05 -17.09
CA THR A 130 17.24 15.36 -17.43
C THR A 130 18.24 15.89 -16.40
N THR A 131 18.49 15.16 -15.30
CA THR A 131 19.53 15.52 -14.34
C THR A 131 20.86 14.85 -14.70
N PRO A 132 22.02 15.48 -14.44
CA PRO A 132 23.33 14.85 -14.67
C PRO A 132 23.49 13.51 -13.95
N ARG A 133 22.83 13.35 -12.79
CA ARG A 133 22.90 12.16 -11.95
C ARG A 133 22.26 10.93 -12.57
N CYS A 134 21.18 11.10 -13.34
CA CYS A 134 20.37 10.00 -13.86
C CYS A 134 20.28 9.97 -15.39
N SER A 135 20.91 10.91 -16.09
CA SER A 135 21.02 10.88 -17.55
C SER A 135 21.59 9.55 -18.05
N GLY A 136 20.97 9.00 -19.10
CA GLY A 136 21.33 7.70 -19.69
C GLY A 136 21.01 6.46 -18.83
N GLN A 137 20.33 6.62 -17.69
CA GLN A 137 19.91 5.49 -16.86
C GLN A 137 18.51 5.00 -17.22
N ILE A 138 18.14 3.85 -16.66
CA ILE A 138 16.79 3.28 -16.76
C ILE A 138 16.07 3.54 -15.45
N GLY A 139 14.88 4.14 -15.53
CA GLY A 139 13.94 4.28 -14.43
C GLY A 139 13.16 2.97 -14.22
N TYR A 140 13.42 2.28 -13.11
CA TYR A 140 12.65 1.13 -12.68
C TYR A 140 11.48 1.58 -11.83
N PHE A 141 10.28 1.14 -12.19
CA PHE A 141 9.08 1.41 -11.43
C PHE A 141 8.95 0.42 -10.28
N VAL A 142 9.00 0.91 -9.04
CA VAL A 142 9.14 0.10 -7.81
C VAL A 142 7.84 0.04 -7.01
N GLY A 143 7.02 1.07 -7.09
CA GLY A 143 5.81 1.16 -6.28
C GLY A 143 4.83 2.21 -6.76
N ILE A 144 3.58 2.02 -6.39
CA ILE A 144 2.45 2.89 -6.73
C ILE A 144 1.61 3.02 -5.47
N ARG A 145 1.23 4.25 -5.13
CA ARG A 145 0.33 4.55 -4.02
C ARG A 145 -0.75 5.49 -4.47
N GLU A 146 -1.91 5.39 -3.81
CA GLU A 146 -3.02 6.34 -3.97
C GLU A 146 -3.50 6.51 -5.41
N ALA A 147 -3.32 5.48 -6.26
CA ALA A 147 -3.82 5.50 -7.62
C ALA A 147 -5.35 5.63 -7.62
N ARG A 148 -5.85 6.62 -8.36
CA ARG A 148 -7.28 6.89 -8.55
C ARG A 148 -7.55 7.19 -10.02
N PHE A 149 -8.68 6.69 -10.52
CA PHE A 149 -9.17 6.92 -11.87
C PHE A 149 -10.55 7.58 -11.75
N PHE A 150 -10.70 8.75 -12.37
CA PHE A 150 -11.89 9.58 -12.25
C PHE A 150 -12.68 9.65 -13.56
N LYS A 151 -11.99 9.53 -14.71
CA LYS A 151 -12.60 9.57 -16.05
C LYS A 151 -11.89 8.59 -16.99
N ALA A 152 -12.68 7.91 -17.82
CA ALA A 152 -12.15 7.03 -18.86
C ALA A 152 -11.41 7.85 -19.93
N VAL A 153 -10.25 7.36 -20.35
CA VAL A 153 -9.50 7.89 -21.49
C VAL A 153 -9.89 7.08 -22.71
N LEU A 154 -10.27 7.77 -23.79
CA LEU A 154 -10.74 7.15 -25.03
C LEU A 154 -9.64 7.15 -26.10
N PRO A 155 -9.74 6.29 -27.12
CA PRO A 155 -8.87 6.33 -28.30
C PRO A 155 -8.71 7.75 -28.87
N GLY A 156 -7.49 8.11 -29.29
CA GLY A 156 -7.20 9.42 -29.86
C GLY A 156 -7.18 10.59 -28.85
N ALA A 157 -7.55 10.36 -27.58
CA ALA A 157 -7.56 11.42 -26.59
C ALA A 157 -6.14 11.93 -26.29
N VAL A 158 -6.00 13.25 -26.25
CA VAL A 158 -4.83 13.93 -25.73
C VAL A 158 -4.87 13.91 -24.20
N VAL A 159 -3.82 13.36 -23.59
CA VAL A 159 -3.62 13.33 -22.15
C VAL A 159 -2.49 14.26 -21.76
N LYS A 160 -2.79 15.24 -20.91
CA LYS A 160 -1.79 16.11 -20.27
C LYS A 160 -1.38 15.48 -18.94
N LEU A 161 -0.08 15.34 -18.73
CA LEU A 161 0.53 14.73 -17.56
C LEU A 161 1.25 15.82 -16.79
N THR A 162 0.97 15.97 -15.51
CA THR A 162 1.65 16.95 -14.66
C THR A 162 2.09 16.30 -13.37
N GLY A 163 3.24 16.69 -12.84
CA GLY A 163 3.64 16.19 -11.53
C GLY A 163 4.96 16.74 -11.02
N SER A 164 5.30 16.37 -9.80
CA SER A 164 6.49 16.82 -9.11
C SER A 164 7.12 15.73 -8.25
N VAL A 165 8.43 15.84 -8.02
CA VAL A 165 9.14 15.02 -7.04
C VAL A 165 8.67 15.40 -5.64
N VAL A 166 8.21 14.41 -4.88
CA VAL A 166 7.76 14.54 -3.48
C VAL A 166 8.91 14.23 -2.54
N SER A 167 9.66 13.16 -2.82
CA SER A 167 10.76 12.75 -1.98
C SER A 167 11.86 12.08 -2.80
N MET A 168 13.11 12.26 -2.38
CA MET A 168 14.25 11.54 -2.93
C MET A 168 15.14 11.10 -1.78
N ARG A 169 15.19 9.78 -1.53
CA ARG A 169 15.98 9.21 -0.42
C ARG A 169 16.64 7.92 -0.86
N HIS A 170 17.95 7.82 -0.68
CA HIS A 170 18.74 6.61 -0.98
C HIS A 170 18.54 6.03 -2.39
N GLY A 171 18.33 6.88 -3.40
CA GLY A 171 18.11 6.44 -4.79
C GLY A 171 16.70 5.93 -5.08
N ILE A 172 15.76 6.11 -4.14
CA ILE A 172 14.32 5.95 -4.34
C ILE A 172 13.71 7.35 -4.50
N ILE A 173 12.97 7.55 -5.58
CA ILE A 173 12.29 8.80 -5.91
C ILE A 173 10.79 8.55 -5.82
N GLU A 174 10.08 9.40 -5.10
CA GLU A 174 8.62 9.45 -5.12
C GLU A 174 8.17 10.70 -5.87
N SER A 175 7.21 10.54 -6.77
CA SER A 175 6.63 11.62 -7.56
C SER A 175 5.11 11.59 -7.50
N SER A 176 4.49 12.74 -7.26
CA SER A 176 3.03 12.89 -7.38
C SER A 176 2.70 13.26 -8.82
N MET A 177 1.85 12.48 -9.46
CA MET A 177 1.50 12.61 -10.87
C MET A 177 -0.01 12.67 -11.05
N GLU A 178 -0.45 13.48 -12.01
CA GLU A 178 -1.83 13.58 -12.45
C GLU A 178 -1.90 13.51 -13.98
N ALA A 179 -2.96 12.90 -14.49
CA ALA A 179 -3.29 12.81 -15.91
C ALA A 179 -4.64 13.50 -16.15
N TRP A 180 -4.72 14.33 -17.18
CA TRP A 180 -5.86 15.19 -17.49
C TRP A 180 -6.30 15.01 -18.95
N THR A 181 -7.62 14.95 -19.16
CA THR A 181 -8.25 14.95 -20.50
C THR A 181 -9.14 16.17 -20.63
N GLY A 182 -8.71 17.17 -21.39
CA GLY A 182 -9.28 18.52 -21.30
C GLY A 182 -9.14 19.06 -19.88
N ASP A 183 -10.23 19.59 -19.31
CA ASP A 183 -10.24 20.16 -17.95
C ASP A 183 -10.58 19.14 -16.85
N VAL A 184 -10.77 17.88 -17.22
CA VAL A 184 -11.14 16.83 -16.27
C VAL A 184 -9.93 15.97 -15.95
N ARG A 185 -9.60 15.87 -14.66
CA ARG A 185 -8.59 14.94 -14.15
C ARG A 185 -9.05 13.52 -14.44
N ALA A 186 -8.30 12.78 -15.24
CA ALA A 186 -8.58 11.40 -15.60
C ALA A 186 -7.99 10.42 -14.57
N ALA A 187 -6.77 10.67 -14.09
CA ALA A 187 -6.12 9.85 -13.08
C ALA A 187 -5.15 10.66 -12.19
N ALA A 188 -4.83 10.11 -11.02
CA ALA A 188 -3.77 10.62 -10.14
C ALA A 188 -3.11 9.47 -9.38
N ALA A 189 -1.81 9.57 -9.08
CA ALA A 189 -1.07 8.58 -8.30
C ALA A 189 0.23 9.15 -7.72
N ILE A 190 0.73 8.53 -6.64
CA ILE A 190 2.12 8.69 -6.18
C ILE A 190 2.93 7.51 -6.71
N LEU A 191 3.96 7.81 -7.49
CA LEU A 191 4.80 6.86 -8.20
C LEU A 191 6.17 6.77 -7.53
N THR A 192 6.66 5.55 -7.29
CA THR A 192 7.97 5.29 -6.70
C THR A 192 8.88 4.66 -7.74
N CYS A 193 10.01 5.29 -8.05
CA CYS A 193 10.98 4.80 -9.02
C CYS A 193 12.42 4.82 -8.50
N THR A 194 13.29 4.04 -9.14
CA THR A 194 14.74 4.04 -8.89
C THR A 194 15.49 3.99 -10.22
N PHE A 195 16.62 4.68 -10.32
CA PHE A 195 17.38 4.78 -11.56
C PHE A 195 18.67 3.96 -11.47
N ARG A 196 18.96 3.18 -12.51
CA ARG A 196 20.18 2.36 -12.61
C ARG A 196 20.76 2.46 -14.01
N SER A 197 22.08 2.43 -14.11
CA SER A 197 22.76 2.22 -15.39
C SER A 197 22.37 0.88 -16.00
N HIS A 198 22.28 0.84 -17.32
CA HIS A 198 22.06 -0.39 -18.08
C HIS A 198 23.22 -1.35 -17.76
N ARG A 199 22.92 -2.54 -17.23
CA ARG A 199 23.89 -3.65 -17.17
C ARG A 199 23.77 -4.47 -18.43
N SER A 200 24.88 -5.00 -18.93
CA SER A 200 24.82 -5.93 -20.06
C SER A 200 24.03 -7.18 -19.65
N SER A 201 23.30 -7.81 -20.57
CA SER A 201 22.57 -9.07 -20.30
C SER A 201 23.50 -10.18 -19.80
N SER A 202 24.81 -10.09 -20.08
CA SER A 202 25.86 -10.99 -19.56
C SER A 202 26.12 -10.89 -18.05
N ASP A 203 25.70 -9.81 -17.38
CA ASP A 203 25.91 -9.61 -15.93
C ASP A 203 24.77 -10.20 -15.08
N LEU A 204 23.67 -10.63 -15.71
CA LEU A 204 22.54 -11.33 -15.09
C LEU A 204 22.76 -12.85 -15.16
N LYS A 205 23.83 -13.35 -14.52
CA LYS A 205 23.88 -14.77 -14.19
C LYS A 205 22.87 -15.05 -13.09
N CYS A 206 21.77 -15.71 -13.44
CA CYS A 206 21.02 -16.49 -12.45
C CYS A 206 21.97 -17.59 -11.95
N GLU A 207 22.64 -17.37 -10.83
CA GLU A 207 23.32 -18.47 -10.16
C GLU A 207 22.25 -19.47 -9.71
N GLY A 208 22.22 -20.60 -10.41
CA GLY A 208 21.42 -21.77 -10.07
C GLY A 208 21.86 -22.34 -8.73
N GLY A 209 21.37 -21.76 -7.64
CA GLY A 209 21.42 -22.37 -6.32
C GLY A 209 20.41 -23.50 -6.27
N GLY A 210 20.86 -24.71 -6.63
CA GLY A 210 20.07 -25.93 -6.61
C GLY A 210 19.34 -26.15 -5.28
N TRP A 211 18.09 -26.58 -5.38
CA TRP A 211 17.29 -27.10 -4.29
C TRP A 211 18.02 -28.30 -3.68
N ARG A 212 18.66 -28.13 -2.50
CA ARG A 212 19.15 -29.27 -1.71
C ARG A 212 18.02 -29.73 -0.80
N GLY A 213 17.64 -31.00 -0.95
CA GLY A 213 16.57 -31.67 -0.22
C GLY A 213 16.78 -31.72 1.31
N PRO A 214 15.83 -32.34 2.03
CA PRO A 214 15.75 -32.25 3.48
C PRO A 214 16.92 -32.97 4.15
N ILE A 215 17.60 -32.26 5.07
CA ILE A 215 18.57 -32.87 5.98
C ILE A 215 17.78 -33.59 7.07
N ASN A 216 17.66 -34.91 6.94
CA ASN A 216 17.23 -35.79 8.03
C ASN A 216 18.27 -35.73 9.16
N GLY A 217 17.84 -35.23 10.31
CA GLY A 217 18.65 -35.17 11.52
C GLY A 217 17.75 -35.26 12.74
N THR A 218 17.29 -36.47 13.04
CA THR A 218 16.69 -36.82 14.32
C THR A 218 17.68 -36.54 15.45
N ARG A 219 17.40 -35.52 16.27
CA ARG A 219 17.93 -35.44 17.63
C ARG A 219 16.77 -35.23 18.60
N SER A 220 16.46 -36.30 19.30
CA SER A 220 15.64 -36.36 20.51
C SER A 220 16.18 -35.40 21.57
N TRP A 221 15.34 -34.52 22.08
CA TRP A 221 15.61 -33.76 23.30
C TRP A 221 14.63 -34.21 24.38
N GLN A 222 15.14 -34.95 25.37
CA GLN A 222 14.45 -35.34 26.58
C GLN A 222 14.52 -34.21 27.61
N GLY A 223 13.36 -33.89 28.21
CA GLY A 223 13.23 -33.47 29.61
C GLY A 223 13.52 -32.01 29.97
N ARG A 224 12.46 -31.27 30.31
CA ARG A 224 12.11 -31.01 31.73
C ARG A 224 10.80 -30.22 31.83
N GLN A 225 9.80 -30.87 32.41
CA GLN A 225 8.58 -30.24 32.90
C GLN A 225 8.91 -29.34 34.10
N GLY A 226 8.42 -28.11 34.07
CA GLY A 226 8.36 -27.22 35.22
C GLY A 226 7.00 -26.57 35.26
N GLN A 227 6.08 -27.16 36.03
CA GLN A 227 4.80 -26.57 36.37
C GLN A 227 5.02 -25.27 37.17
N ARG A 228 4.34 -24.18 36.80
CA ARG A 228 4.01 -23.13 37.76
C ARG A 228 2.62 -22.59 37.47
N GLN A 229 1.72 -22.88 38.40
CA GLN A 229 0.29 -22.53 38.37
C GLN A 229 0.04 -21.27 39.20
N LYS A 230 -1.02 -20.55 38.81
CA LYS A 230 -1.85 -19.59 39.57
C LYS A 230 -1.29 -18.18 39.83
N ARG A 231 -2.00 -17.15 39.33
CA ARG A 231 -3.19 -16.58 40.00
C ARG A 231 -3.86 -15.51 39.12
N THR A 232 -5.17 -15.68 38.91
CA THR A 232 -6.11 -14.66 38.45
C THR A 232 -6.45 -13.72 39.61
N ARG A 233 -6.54 -12.41 39.36
CA ARG A 233 -7.36 -11.48 40.15
C ARG A 233 -8.02 -10.45 39.25
N GLY A 234 -9.25 -10.16 39.62
CA GLY A 234 -10.24 -9.39 38.90
C GLY A 234 -9.88 -7.92 38.67
N VAL A 235 -10.59 -7.43 37.66
CA VAL A 235 -10.94 -6.07 37.26
C VAL A 235 -11.02 -5.07 38.43
N ASP A 236 -10.48 -3.85 38.25
CA ASP A 236 -11.27 -2.62 38.45
C ASP A 236 -10.55 -1.31 38.05
N MET A 237 -11.39 -0.43 37.51
CA MET A 237 -11.30 1.03 37.36
C MET A 237 -10.33 1.67 36.36
N VAL A 238 -10.95 2.13 35.27
CA VAL A 238 -10.59 3.31 34.48
C VAL A 238 -10.57 4.54 35.40
N ALA A 239 -9.40 5.14 35.57
CA ALA A 239 -9.26 6.49 36.11
C ALA A 239 -8.64 7.40 35.04
N GLN A 240 -9.46 8.34 34.56
CA GLN A 240 -9.00 9.48 33.77
C GLN A 240 -7.98 10.28 34.61
N ARG A 241 -6.75 10.42 34.11
CA ARG A 241 -5.79 11.40 34.63
C ARG A 241 -5.44 12.38 33.53
N THR A 242 -6.09 13.55 33.58
CA THR A 242 -5.66 14.78 32.93
C THR A 242 -4.41 15.29 33.65
N GLY A 243 -3.24 15.06 33.04
CA GLY A 243 -1.96 15.50 33.56
C GLY A 243 -0.84 14.55 33.13
N THR A 244 -0.36 14.67 31.89
CA THR A 244 0.83 13.93 31.44
C THR A 244 2.08 14.54 32.06
N ASP A 245 2.63 13.86 33.06
CA ASP A 245 3.93 14.12 33.67
C ASP A 245 5.04 14.20 32.59
N ARG A 246 5.97 15.15 32.72
CA ARG A 246 7.12 15.34 31.83
C ARG A 246 7.94 14.05 31.66
N LEU A 247 8.07 13.25 32.73
CA LEU A 247 8.72 11.94 32.68
C LEU A 247 7.99 10.96 31.75
N THR A 248 6.65 10.96 31.77
CA THR A 248 5.83 10.10 30.89
C THR A 248 6.02 10.50 29.42
N VAL A 249 6.10 11.80 29.13
CA VAL A 249 6.35 12.31 27.77
C VAL A 249 7.73 11.89 27.27
N ILE A 250 8.78 12.05 28.09
CA ILE A 250 10.16 11.67 27.73
C ILE A 250 10.27 10.16 27.47
N ILE A 251 9.69 9.32 28.34
CA ILE A 251 9.68 7.86 28.16
C ILE A 251 8.94 7.47 26.87
N THR A 252 7.82 8.15 26.57
CA THR A 252 7.03 7.88 25.36
C THR A 252 7.77 8.30 24.08
N VAL A 253 8.49 9.42 24.11
CA VAL A 253 9.31 9.88 22.97
C VAL A 253 10.49 8.93 22.76
N ALA A 254 11.18 8.54 23.83
CA ALA A 254 12.27 7.59 23.76
C ALA A 254 11.81 6.24 23.21
N ASP A 255 10.67 5.70 23.67
CA ASP A 255 10.08 4.46 23.14
C ASP A 255 9.73 4.59 21.65
N ARG A 256 9.15 5.73 21.22
CA ARG A 256 8.87 5.99 19.79
C ARG A 256 10.14 6.02 18.94
N MET A 257 11.20 6.66 19.43
CA MET A 257 12.49 6.70 18.73
C MET A 257 13.13 5.31 18.66
N TRP A 258 13.12 4.58 19.78
CA TRP A 258 13.67 3.23 19.86
C TRP A 258 12.95 2.26 18.94
N ARG A 259 11.61 2.26 18.98
CA ARG A 259 10.76 1.46 18.09
C ARG A 259 10.96 1.86 16.64
N GLY A 260 10.97 3.16 16.35
CA GLY A 260 11.16 3.72 15.02
C GLY A 260 12.46 3.24 14.38
N PHE A 261 13.57 3.34 15.10
CA PHE A 261 14.88 2.95 14.60
C PHE A 261 15.09 1.44 14.62
N PHE A 262 14.94 0.77 15.76
CA PHE A 262 15.32 -0.63 15.87
C PHE A 262 14.30 -1.58 15.25
N ILE A 263 13.01 -1.30 15.39
CA ILE A 263 11.96 -2.21 14.89
C ILE A 263 11.55 -1.81 13.48
N ASN A 264 11.13 -0.56 13.30
CA ASN A 264 10.52 -0.14 12.05
C ASN A 264 11.52 0.32 10.97
N TRP A 265 12.81 0.42 11.29
CA TRP A 265 13.87 0.66 10.31
C TRP A 265 14.85 -0.51 10.23
N LEU A 266 15.51 -0.88 11.32
CA LEU A 266 16.52 -1.94 11.32
C LEU A 266 15.90 -3.34 11.18
N ALA A 267 14.94 -3.72 12.03
CA ALA A 267 14.27 -5.02 11.93
C ALA A 267 13.44 -5.15 10.65
N ALA A 268 12.84 -4.04 10.19
CA ALA A 268 12.12 -3.98 8.93
C ALA A 268 13.04 -4.09 7.68
N SER A 269 14.35 -3.91 7.83
CA SER A 269 15.29 -3.94 6.70
C SER A 269 15.33 -5.31 6.01
N PRO A 270 15.40 -5.33 4.66
CA PRO A 270 15.65 -6.56 3.91
C PRO A 270 17.05 -7.12 4.13
N LEU A 271 17.99 -6.31 4.62
CA LEU A 271 19.37 -6.72 4.85
C LEU A 271 19.54 -7.53 6.15
N LEU A 272 18.57 -7.47 7.06
CA LEU A 272 18.64 -8.20 8.32
C LEU A 272 18.19 -9.65 8.14
N VAL A 273 19.00 -10.61 8.56
CA VAL A 273 18.61 -12.02 8.49
C VAL A 273 17.52 -12.35 9.53
N ASN A 274 16.64 -13.29 9.18
CA ASN A 274 15.44 -13.64 9.94
C ASN A 274 15.67 -13.94 11.44
N PRO A 275 16.70 -14.72 11.86
CA PRO A 275 16.93 -14.96 13.28
C PRO A 275 17.30 -13.71 14.04
N VAL A 276 18.15 -12.86 13.47
CA VAL A 276 18.58 -11.58 14.08
C VAL A 276 17.41 -10.62 14.19
N ARG A 277 16.55 -10.55 13.16
CA ARG A 277 15.29 -9.79 13.21
C ARG A 277 14.43 -10.20 14.40
N ALA A 278 14.20 -11.51 14.56
CA ALA A 278 13.39 -12.02 15.67
C ALA A 278 14.01 -11.70 17.04
N SER A 279 15.33 -11.82 17.18
CA SER A 279 16.05 -11.46 18.41
C SER A 279 15.91 -9.98 18.75
N LEU A 280 16.04 -9.09 17.75
CA LEU A 280 15.87 -7.65 17.93
C LEU A 280 14.45 -7.28 18.35
N MET A 281 13.45 -7.92 17.74
CA MET A 281 12.05 -7.75 18.11
C MET A 281 11.76 -8.22 19.55
N ARG A 282 12.34 -9.35 19.97
CA ARG A 282 12.23 -9.86 21.35
C ARG A 282 12.87 -8.90 22.35
N LEU A 283 14.03 -8.33 22.04
CA LEU A 283 14.70 -7.34 22.89
C LEU A 283 13.85 -6.09 23.09
N TYR A 284 13.08 -5.68 22.07
CA TYR A 284 12.13 -4.57 22.18
C TYR A 284 10.85 -4.93 22.98
N GLY A 285 10.57 -6.22 23.18
CA GLY A 285 9.41 -6.69 23.94
C GLY A 285 8.29 -7.30 23.10
N ILE A 286 8.47 -7.46 21.79
CA ILE A 286 7.54 -8.24 20.95
C ILE A 286 7.80 -9.74 21.20
N ARG A 287 6.75 -10.45 21.62
CA ARG A 287 6.83 -11.86 21.99
C ARG A 287 6.62 -12.76 20.77
N THR A 288 7.68 -12.95 19.99
CA THR A 288 7.66 -13.85 18.82
C THR A 288 8.40 -15.16 19.09
N SER A 289 7.76 -16.30 18.85
CA SER A 289 8.40 -17.63 18.86
C SER A 289 8.85 -18.10 17.48
N THR A 290 8.65 -17.28 16.44
CA THR A 290 9.02 -17.58 15.05
C THR A 290 10.17 -16.69 14.55
N HIS A 291 10.93 -17.20 13.58
CA HIS A 291 11.88 -16.43 12.77
C HIS A 291 11.28 -16.02 11.42
N GLY A 292 10.08 -16.49 11.08
CA GLY A 292 9.43 -16.34 9.78
C GLY A 292 8.83 -14.96 9.50
N ILE A 293 9.37 -13.88 10.07
CA ILE A 293 8.87 -12.52 9.86
C ILE A 293 9.67 -11.85 8.76
N ARG A 294 9.01 -11.47 7.66
CA ARG A 294 9.64 -10.87 6.49
C ARG A 294 9.86 -9.36 6.63
N PRO A 295 10.79 -8.81 5.84
CA PRO A 295 11.07 -7.38 5.79
C PRO A 295 9.85 -6.49 5.57
N GLY A 296 9.96 -5.24 6.00
CA GLY A 296 8.98 -4.18 5.79
C GLY A 296 7.76 -4.23 6.71
N CYS A 297 7.65 -5.21 7.61
CA CYS A 297 6.58 -5.24 8.60
C CYS A 297 6.72 -4.06 9.58
N TYR A 298 5.61 -3.40 9.87
CA TYR A 298 5.55 -2.26 10.78
C TYR A 298 4.82 -2.63 12.07
N PHE A 299 5.42 -2.31 13.20
CA PHE A 299 4.85 -2.56 14.53
C PHE A 299 4.70 -1.21 15.23
N ALA A 300 3.47 -0.74 15.46
CA ALA A 300 3.21 0.51 16.18
C ALA A 300 3.16 0.32 17.70
N GLY A 301 2.86 -0.89 18.16
CA GLY A 301 2.84 -1.27 19.58
C GLY A 301 3.77 -2.44 19.92
N ARG A 302 3.99 -2.65 21.21
CA ARG A 302 4.83 -3.74 21.75
C ARG A 302 4.05 -4.97 22.19
N ASP A 303 2.75 -4.84 22.49
CA ASP A 303 1.96 -5.96 23.02
C ASP A 303 1.46 -6.89 21.91
N ILE A 304 2.41 -7.56 21.27
CA ILE A 304 2.19 -8.43 20.12
C ILE A 304 2.80 -9.79 20.43
N VAL A 305 2.01 -10.84 20.25
CA VAL A 305 2.44 -12.23 20.40
C VAL A 305 2.29 -12.95 19.07
N ILE A 306 3.33 -13.65 18.64
CA ILE A 306 3.32 -14.46 17.41
C ILE A 306 3.84 -15.85 17.75
N GLY A 307 3.01 -16.87 17.53
CA GLY A 307 3.32 -18.26 17.83
C GLY A 307 4.46 -18.85 16.99
N ALA A 308 4.92 -20.03 17.41
CA ALA A 308 5.94 -20.82 16.70
C ALA A 308 5.45 -21.22 15.31
N ASP A 309 6.39 -21.38 14.37
CA ASP A 309 6.14 -21.81 12.99
C ASP A 309 5.15 -20.94 12.19
N THR A 310 4.79 -19.76 12.72
CA THR A 310 3.99 -18.78 12.00
C THR A 310 4.87 -18.00 11.04
N PHE A 311 4.39 -17.84 9.80
CA PHE A 311 5.05 -17.06 8.76
C PHE A 311 4.33 -15.73 8.58
N VAL A 312 5.05 -14.62 8.68
CA VAL A 312 4.54 -13.27 8.42
C VAL A 312 5.23 -12.71 7.20
N ASN A 313 4.44 -12.48 6.14
CA ASN A 313 4.95 -12.03 4.85
C ASN A 313 5.17 -10.51 4.82
N TYR A 314 5.74 -10.00 3.72
CA TYR A 314 6.23 -8.62 3.62
C TYR A 314 5.17 -7.56 3.96
N ARG A 315 5.63 -6.47 4.59
CA ARG A 315 4.84 -5.23 4.75
C ARG A 315 3.52 -5.38 5.51
N CYS A 316 3.40 -6.35 6.41
CA CYS A 316 2.25 -6.40 7.32
C CYS A 316 2.29 -5.22 8.31
N PHE A 317 1.12 -4.69 8.66
CA PHE A 317 0.99 -3.59 9.60
C PHE A 317 0.28 -4.05 10.87
N PHE A 318 0.95 -3.86 12.01
CA PHE A 318 0.43 -4.17 13.34
C PHE A 318 0.24 -2.85 14.10
N ASP A 319 -1.02 -2.38 14.17
CA ASP A 319 -1.38 -1.15 14.90
C ASP A 319 -0.95 -1.25 16.37
N GLY A 320 -1.34 -2.32 17.06
CA GLY A 320 -0.86 -2.58 18.42
C GLY A 320 -1.26 -1.54 19.47
N SER A 321 -2.27 -0.71 19.18
CA SER A 321 -2.96 0.15 20.16
C SER A 321 -3.71 -0.67 21.23
N ALA A 322 -4.09 -1.91 20.89
CA ALA A 322 -4.51 -2.96 21.80
C ALA A 322 -3.73 -4.27 21.51
N PRO A 323 -3.84 -5.29 22.37
CA PRO A 323 -3.13 -6.56 22.20
C PRO A 323 -3.43 -7.24 20.85
N ILE A 324 -2.38 -7.74 20.18
CA ILE A 324 -2.52 -8.64 19.02
C ILE A 324 -1.92 -9.99 19.41
N ARG A 325 -2.69 -11.07 19.22
CA ARG A 325 -2.28 -12.44 19.51
C ARG A 325 -2.45 -13.29 18.26
N ILE A 326 -1.36 -13.83 17.74
CA ILE A 326 -1.37 -14.75 16.60
C ILE A 326 -0.85 -16.10 17.07
N GLY A 327 -1.62 -17.14 16.80
CA GLY A 327 -1.29 -18.52 17.10
C GLY A 327 -0.07 -19.06 16.36
N ARG A 328 0.10 -20.38 16.47
CA ARG A 328 1.18 -21.16 15.86
C ARG A 328 0.79 -21.62 14.47
N LYS A 329 1.79 -21.90 13.63
CA LYS A 329 1.61 -22.47 12.28
C LYS A 329 0.67 -21.65 11.38
N CYS A 330 0.58 -20.33 11.59
CA CYS A 330 -0.25 -19.48 10.76
C CYS A 330 0.52 -18.99 9.52
N GLY A 331 -0.17 -18.84 8.40
CA GLY A 331 0.33 -18.15 7.22
C GLY A 331 -0.28 -16.76 7.11
N ILE A 332 0.50 -15.70 7.28
CA ILE A 332 0.04 -14.33 7.12
C ILE A 332 0.57 -13.79 5.78
N GLY A 333 -0.33 -13.51 4.85
CA GLY A 333 -0.04 -12.96 3.53
C GLY A 333 0.56 -11.55 3.58
N MET A 334 1.07 -11.06 2.45
CA MET A 334 1.71 -9.74 2.43
C MET A 334 0.68 -8.62 2.64
N GLU A 335 1.12 -7.52 3.25
CA GLU A 335 0.31 -6.31 3.42
C GLU A 335 -0.99 -6.53 4.21
N VAL A 336 -1.04 -7.53 5.09
CA VAL A 336 -2.15 -7.70 6.03
C VAL A 336 -2.12 -6.58 7.07
N LEU A 337 -3.27 -5.97 7.32
CA LEU A 337 -3.47 -4.94 8.33
C LEU A 337 -4.20 -5.52 9.54
N PHE A 338 -3.55 -5.49 10.70
CA PHE A 338 -4.17 -5.72 12.01
C PHE A 338 -4.46 -4.38 12.66
N CYS A 339 -5.71 -3.91 12.54
CA CYS A 339 -6.17 -2.62 13.07
C CYS A 339 -6.83 -2.84 14.42
N THR A 340 -6.23 -2.34 15.50
CA THR A 340 -6.76 -2.48 16.87
C THR A 340 -7.41 -1.21 17.38
N SER A 341 -7.17 -0.07 16.75
CA SER A 341 -7.80 1.21 17.10
C SER A 341 -9.08 1.47 16.30
N THR A 342 -10.13 1.89 16.99
CA THR A 342 -11.30 2.56 16.41
C THR A 342 -11.64 3.79 17.27
N HIS A 343 -12.62 4.57 16.86
CA HIS A 343 -13.15 5.69 17.63
C HIS A 343 -14.59 5.39 18.04
N ILE A 344 -14.96 5.75 19.27
CA ILE A 344 -16.37 5.89 19.63
C ILE A 344 -16.91 7.04 18.78
N MET A 345 -18.04 6.81 18.13
CA MET A 345 -18.66 7.84 17.29
C MET A 345 -19.09 9.00 18.17
N GLY A 346 -18.45 10.16 17.97
CA GLY A 346 -18.79 11.39 18.67
C GLY A 346 -19.92 12.16 17.98
N SER A 347 -20.00 13.44 18.28
CA SER A 347 -21.03 14.33 17.75
C SER A 347 -20.85 14.58 16.24
N ALA A 348 -21.80 15.29 15.63
CA ALA A 348 -21.71 15.67 14.22
C ALA A 348 -20.45 16.52 13.91
N THR A 349 -19.94 17.27 14.89
CA THR A 349 -18.73 18.09 14.76
C THR A 349 -17.45 17.34 15.12
N GLU A 350 -17.55 16.12 15.64
CA GLU A 350 -16.42 15.30 16.09
C GLU A 350 -16.73 13.81 15.90
N ARG A 351 -16.89 13.38 14.64
CA ARG A 351 -17.27 11.98 14.33
C ARG A 351 -16.26 10.95 14.81
N ALA A 352 -14.97 11.30 14.81
CA ALA A 352 -13.91 10.52 15.42
C ALA A 352 -13.73 10.95 16.88
N GLY A 353 -14.61 10.46 17.76
CA GLY A 353 -14.55 10.75 19.19
C GLY A 353 -13.39 10.03 19.89
N HIS A 354 -13.58 9.63 21.14
CA HIS A 354 -12.50 8.96 21.89
C HIS A 354 -12.04 7.66 21.24
N VAL A 355 -10.72 7.44 21.25
CA VAL A 355 -10.11 6.20 20.78
C VAL A 355 -10.59 5.04 21.66
N ASN A 356 -10.99 3.95 21.04
CA ASN A 356 -11.44 2.71 21.66
C ASN A 356 -10.63 1.54 21.10
N PRO A 357 -9.45 1.24 21.67
CA PRO A 357 -8.63 0.12 21.23
C PRO A 357 -9.26 -1.21 21.63
N GLN A 358 -9.32 -2.18 20.71
CA GLN A 358 -9.84 -3.53 20.96
C GLN A 358 -8.86 -4.60 20.46
N PRO A 359 -8.69 -5.69 21.22
CA PRO A 359 -7.70 -6.73 20.90
C PRO A 359 -8.07 -7.50 19.64
N ILE A 360 -7.06 -8.08 18.98
CA ILE A 360 -7.25 -9.05 17.91
C ILE A 360 -6.62 -10.39 18.32
N THR A 361 -7.35 -11.47 18.09
CA THR A 361 -6.86 -12.84 18.32
C THR A 361 -6.99 -13.66 17.05
N VAL A 362 -5.93 -14.38 16.68
CA VAL A 362 -5.89 -15.34 15.58
C VAL A 362 -5.47 -16.69 16.14
N GLY A 363 -6.30 -17.70 15.94
CA GLY A 363 -6.07 -19.08 16.34
C GLY A 363 -4.90 -19.75 15.63
N ASP A 364 -4.61 -20.98 16.00
CA ASP A 364 -3.56 -21.80 15.41
C ASP A 364 -3.94 -22.23 13.98
N GLY A 365 -2.94 -22.42 13.11
CA GLY A 365 -3.13 -22.98 11.76
C GLY A 365 -3.89 -22.10 10.77
N CYS A 366 -4.13 -20.82 11.09
CA CYS A 366 -4.88 -19.94 10.21
C CYS A 366 -4.07 -19.50 8.98
N TRP A 367 -4.74 -19.31 7.84
CA TRP A 367 -4.18 -18.65 6.66
C TRP A 367 -4.92 -17.34 6.37
N ILE A 368 -4.21 -16.21 6.46
CA ILE A 368 -4.74 -14.89 6.14
C ILE A 368 -4.17 -14.44 4.80
N GLY A 369 -5.04 -14.26 3.80
CA GLY A 369 -4.68 -13.85 2.47
C GLY A 369 -4.09 -12.44 2.40
N ALA A 370 -3.34 -12.17 1.32
CA ALA A 370 -2.69 -10.88 1.12
C ALA A 370 -3.68 -9.71 1.17
N ARG A 371 -3.28 -8.58 1.77
CA ARG A 371 -4.08 -7.35 1.88
C ARG A 371 -5.42 -7.50 2.61
N ALA A 372 -5.60 -8.56 3.40
CA ALA A 372 -6.74 -8.64 4.31
C ALA A 372 -6.61 -7.59 5.43
N VAL A 373 -7.75 -7.08 5.88
CA VAL A 373 -7.86 -6.13 6.98
C VAL A 373 -8.63 -6.80 8.11
N ILE A 374 -8.01 -6.90 9.27
CA ILE A 374 -8.63 -7.42 10.50
C ILE A 374 -8.98 -6.23 11.38
N LEU A 375 -10.27 -6.03 11.64
CA LEU A 375 -10.77 -4.88 12.40
C LEU A 375 -10.71 -5.10 13.93
N PRO A 376 -10.85 -4.03 14.72
CA PRO A 376 -10.74 -4.11 16.18
C PRO A 376 -11.73 -5.10 16.79
N GLY A 377 -11.27 -5.86 17.78
CA GLY A 377 -12.11 -6.76 18.57
C GLY A 377 -12.31 -8.16 17.97
N VAL A 378 -11.79 -8.41 16.76
CA VAL A 378 -12.02 -9.67 16.04
C VAL A 378 -11.22 -10.83 16.61
N THR A 379 -11.91 -11.96 16.81
CA THR A 379 -11.34 -13.28 17.07
C THR A 379 -11.51 -14.18 15.85
N ILE A 380 -10.40 -14.67 15.31
CA ILE A 380 -10.36 -15.67 14.25
C ILE A 380 -10.05 -17.02 14.88
N GLY A 381 -10.97 -17.97 14.79
CA GLY A 381 -10.82 -19.32 15.33
C GLY A 381 -9.78 -20.16 14.56
N ASP A 382 -9.36 -21.27 15.16
CA ASP A 382 -8.33 -22.15 14.62
C ASP A 382 -8.65 -22.64 13.20
N GLY A 383 -7.62 -22.85 12.38
CA GLY A 383 -7.75 -23.41 11.03
C GLY A 383 -8.52 -22.55 10.02
N CYS A 384 -8.84 -21.30 10.35
CA CYS A 384 -9.56 -20.42 9.44
C CYS A 384 -8.72 -20.01 8.23
N VAL A 385 -9.38 -19.86 7.09
CA VAL A 385 -8.82 -19.21 5.89
C VAL A 385 -9.53 -17.90 5.66
N ILE A 386 -8.80 -16.79 5.66
CA ILE A 386 -9.28 -15.46 5.28
C ILE A 386 -8.81 -15.17 3.85
N GLY A 387 -9.74 -14.87 2.96
CA GLY A 387 -9.45 -14.53 1.57
C GLY A 387 -8.62 -13.24 1.43
N ALA A 388 -7.86 -13.14 0.36
CA ALA A 388 -7.11 -11.93 0.03
C ALA A 388 -8.06 -10.72 -0.14
N GLY A 389 -7.63 -9.55 0.34
CA GLY A 389 -8.42 -8.31 0.29
C GLY A 389 -9.67 -8.28 1.16
N ALA A 390 -9.94 -9.31 1.99
CA ALA A 390 -11.13 -9.36 2.82
C ALA A 390 -11.07 -8.34 3.97
N VAL A 391 -12.22 -7.81 4.38
CA VAL A 391 -12.35 -6.96 5.57
C VAL A 391 -13.11 -7.71 6.65
N VAL A 392 -12.39 -8.25 7.62
CA VAL A 392 -12.94 -9.03 8.72
C VAL A 392 -13.42 -8.09 9.81
N ASN A 393 -14.74 -7.96 9.94
CA ASN A 393 -15.40 -7.06 10.88
C ASN A 393 -16.23 -7.76 11.96
N LYS A 394 -16.16 -9.09 12.01
CA LYS A 394 -16.83 -9.97 12.99
C LYS A 394 -15.96 -11.20 13.20
N ASP A 395 -16.19 -11.90 14.31
CA ASP A 395 -15.49 -13.14 14.64
C ASP A 395 -15.70 -14.21 13.57
N CYS A 396 -14.67 -15.03 13.40
CA CYS A 396 -14.65 -16.16 12.49
C CYS A 396 -14.64 -17.45 13.32
N ALA A 397 -15.70 -18.25 13.21
CA ALA A 397 -15.74 -19.60 13.76
C ALA A 397 -14.64 -20.50 13.13
N PRO A 398 -14.03 -21.41 13.90
CA PRO A 398 -12.95 -22.30 13.47
C PRO A 398 -13.25 -23.06 12.16
N ASN A 399 -12.17 -23.44 11.46
CA ASN A 399 -12.20 -24.21 10.22
C ASN A 399 -13.16 -23.61 9.16
N GLY A 400 -13.35 -22.29 9.17
CA GLY A 400 -14.16 -21.59 8.18
C GLY A 400 -13.30 -20.89 7.15
N MET A 401 -13.77 -20.86 5.90
CA MET A 401 -13.26 -19.96 4.88
C MET A 401 -14.11 -18.70 4.85
N TYR A 402 -13.49 -17.53 5.03
CA TYR A 402 -14.15 -16.21 5.02
C TYR A 402 -13.56 -15.34 3.93
N ALA A 403 -14.40 -14.64 3.15
CA ALA A 403 -13.94 -13.71 2.12
C ALA A 403 -14.93 -12.57 1.89
N GLY A 404 -14.47 -11.51 1.24
CA GLY A 404 -15.29 -10.35 0.85
C GLY A 404 -15.13 -9.12 1.73
N VAL A 405 -15.85 -8.05 1.35
CA VAL A 405 -15.89 -6.78 2.06
C VAL A 405 -17.37 -6.39 2.27
N PRO A 406 -17.91 -6.57 3.48
CA PRO A 406 -17.30 -7.23 4.64
C PRO A 406 -17.15 -8.75 4.47
N ALA A 407 -16.20 -9.36 5.19
CA ALA A 407 -15.94 -10.79 5.11
C ALA A 407 -17.16 -11.60 5.57
N ARG A 408 -17.50 -12.64 4.81
CA ARG A 408 -18.58 -13.58 5.11
C ARG A 408 -18.05 -14.99 4.97
N ARG A 409 -18.65 -15.91 5.74
CA ARG A 409 -18.33 -17.32 5.65
C ARG A 409 -18.77 -17.84 4.28
N VAL A 410 -17.82 -18.37 3.52
CA VAL A 410 -18.01 -18.89 2.17
C VAL A 410 -18.22 -20.40 2.20
N LYS A 411 -17.42 -21.11 3.01
CA LYS A 411 -17.55 -22.57 3.20
C LYS A 411 -16.92 -23.05 4.51
N GLU A 412 -17.36 -24.23 4.93
CA GLU A 412 -16.66 -25.09 5.89
C GLU A 412 -15.38 -25.64 5.24
N LEU A 413 -14.32 -25.74 6.02
CA LEU A 413 -13.09 -26.44 5.64
C LEU A 413 -13.10 -27.83 6.27
N PRO A 414 -12.56 -28.85 5.59
CA PRO A 414 -12.45 -30.18 6.15
C PRO A 414 -11.57 -30.15 7.40
N VAL A 415 -11.98 -30.88 8.42
CA VAL A 415 -11.18 -31.18 9.61
C VAL A 415 -10.76 -32.64 9.44
N GLU A 416 -9.46 -32.90 9.34
CA GLU A 416 -8.96 -34.27 9.41
C GLU A 416 -9.01 -34.73 10.88
N ASP A 417 -9.48 -35.97 11.11
CA ASP A 417 -9.54 -36.62 12.43
C ASP A 417 -8.16 -37.07 12.94
#